data_AF-A0A3P9MSF4-F1
#
_entry.id   AF-A0A3P9MSF4-F1
#
_cell.length_a   1.000
_cell.length_b   1.000
_cell.length_c   1.000
_cell.angle_alpha   90.00
_cell.angle_beta   90.00
_cell.angle_gamma   90.00
#
_symmetry.space_group_name_H-M   'P 1'
#
loop_
_entity.id
_entity.type
_entity.pdbx_description
1 polymer ?
#
loop_
_entity_poly.entity_id
_entity_poly.type
_entity_poly.pdbx_seq_one_letter_code
_entity_poly.pdbx_strand_id
1 'polypeptide(L)'
;MVFHREQYGCSVAYEKFSDTLYSSNDGPESCSDNHSKAPSELQRYKLAAATFGLLCLLQLSLIISLSLSASRNMSLLERDKNELKTLNSGLNASNKNLTADKEQLKRNLTNVDSQRNSLTKEIDGLKRTNLGFQSNLKNLTAEKEKLLRTISENEANNKHVSEQRDELRKELKNLTLEFSFLTEERDELKEINLGIEATLKNLTDMGETLIRTINVTDAINKNLTGERDKLRKDLNNLASHLSTLTNERNVLTKLNSGFEASLKNLTEESQKLIQIIQNVQSDHKNVTGERDDLMRELNVFTAQLASMTKERDDLMKINSDIEANSNTLREDKDELNRTLNDLASKHKSLTVERDTLRQTKSFIEAMSRTISQERDELKAKINTINNPGWVLFEGSAYYVSAGRETWQESRRFCRSKGGDLMVINSRSKQVFANKFQKYMWIGLTDEETDGIWKWVDGSRVNTGYWTAGEPNGKTEENCGNIKSYASENSWNDEQCTHSLNWICELKLV
;
A
#
# COMPACT_ATOMS: atom_id res chain seq x y z
N MET A 1 -11.93 25.74 -54.22
CA MET A 1 -11.78 25.26 -55.60
C MET A 1 -12.59 23.96 -55.70
N VAL A 2 -13.54 23.76 -56.63
CA VAL A 2 -13.40 23.42 -58.07
C VAL A 2 -12.37 22.30 -58.30
N PHE A 3 -12.64 21.17 -58.99
CA PHE A 3 -13.56 20.96 -60.14
C PHE A 3 -14.38 19.65 -60.14
N HIS A 4 -15.43 19.61 -60.97
CA HIS A 4 -16.11 18.42 -61.51
C HIS A 4 -15.22 17.63 -62.49
N ARG A 5 -15.52 16.33 -62.72
CA ARG A 5 -15.89 15.86 -64.08
C ARG A 5 -16.71 14.56 -64.09
N GLU A 6 -17.48 14.38 -65.17
CA GLU A 6 -18.35 13.24 -65.47
C GLU A 6 -17.68 12.17 -66.35
N GLN A 7 -18.41 11.10 -66.68
CA GLN A 7 -17.98 10.00 -67.55
C GLN A 7 -18.48 10.13 -69.01
N TYR A 8 -17.59 9.82 -69.96
CA TYR A 8 -17.79 9.32 -71.32
C TYR A 8 -16.63 8.31 -71.57
N GLY A 9 -16.65 7.32 -72.47
CA GLY A 9 -17.58 6.84 -73.51
C GLY A 9 -16.78 6.05 -74.59
N CYS A 10 -17.44 5.25 -75.46
CA CYS A 10 -16.85 4.49 -76.61
C CYS A 10 -15.89 3.31 -76.27
N SER A 11 -15.65 2.27 -77.10
CA SER A 11 -16.33 1.62 -78.28
C SER A 11 -15.85 0.12 -78.35
N VAL A 12 -15.68 -0.74 -79.38
CA VAL A 12 -15.57 -0.76 -80.87
C VAL A 12 -16.12 -2.13 -81.41
N ALA A 13 -16.17 -2.35 -82.74
CA ALA A 13 -16.59 -3.57 -83.47
C ALA A 13 -15.52 -4.73 -83.49
N TYR A 14 -15.72 -5.93 -84.07
CA TYR A 14 -16.06 -6.35 -85.47
C TYR A 14 -16.94 -7.64 -85.48
N GLU A 15 -17.93 -7.86 -86.38
CA GLU A 15 -17.86 -8.48 -87.75
C GLU A 15 -17.12 -9.85 -87.83
N LYS A 16 -17.51 -10.90 -88.58
CA LYS A 16 -18.53 -11.21 -89.63
C LYS A 16 -18.65 -12.78 -89.76
N PHE A 17 -19.43 -13.48 -90.62
CA PHE A 17 -20.26 -13.14 -91.81
C PHE A 17 -21.53 -14.06 -91.98
N SER A 18 -21.63 -14.89 -93.03
CA SER A 18 -22.79 -15.62 -93.63
C SER A 18 -22.43 -17.10 -93.98
N ASP A 19 -23.18 -17.98 -94.68
CA ASP A 19 -24.43 -18.01 -95.51
C ASP A 19 -25.11 -19.41 -95.33
N THR A 20 -26.44 -19.59 -95.17
CA THR A 20 -27.59 -19.49 -96.12
C THR A 20 -27.86 -20.74 -96.98
N LEU A 21 -29.03 -21.41 -96.79
CA LEU A 21 -29.93 -22.02 -97.83
C LEU A 21 -31.10 -22.88 -97.24
N TYR A 22 -32.35 -22.53 -97.58
CA TYR A 22 -33.54 -23.36 -98.00
C TYR A 22 -33.85 -24.75 -97.35
N SER A 23 -35.10 -25.23 -97.21
CA SER A 23 -36.42 -24.81 -97.74
C SER A 23 -37.60 -25.26 -96.82
N SER A 24 -38.79 -24.68 -97.00
CA SER A 24 -40.07 -25.03 -96.36
C SER A 24 -40.68 -26.38 -96.80
N ASN A 25 -41.71 -26.85 -96.08
CA ASN A 25 -43.06 -27.07 -96.66
C ASN A 25 -44.15 -27.35 -95.61
N ASP A 26 -45.40 -27.02 -95.95
CA ASP A 26 -46.61 -27.12 -95.14
C ASP A 26 -47.47 -28.36 -95.44
N GLY A 27 -48.43 -28.65 -94.54
CA GLY A 27 -49.84 -28.94 -94.88
C GLY A 27 -50.26 -30.23 -95.63
N PRO A 28 -51.20 -31.02 -95.07
CA PRO A 28 -51.90 -32.09 -95.78
C PRO A 28 -53.44 -31.97 -95.81
N GLU A 29 -54.07 -31.92 -96.99
CA GLU A 29 -55.50 -32.19 -97.33
C GLU A 29 -55.71 -31.92 -98.86
N SER A 30 -56.60 -32.55 -99.65
CA SER A 30 -57.31 -33.84 -99.58
C SER A 30 -57.91 -34.25 -100.95
N CYS A 31 -58.41 -35.50 -101.07
CA CYS A 31 -59.46 -36.01 -101.99
C CYS A 31 -59.31 -36.08 -103.54
N SER A 32 -59.58 -37.28 -104.10
CA SER A 32 -60.19 -37.64 -105.42
C SER A 32 -59.62 -37.08 -106.76
N ASP A 33 -59.66 -37.78 -107.91
CA ASP A 33 -60.51 -38.92 -108.31
C ASP A 33 -59.92 -39.81 -109.47
N ASN A 34 -60.70 -40.78 -109.96
CA ASN A 34 -60.43 -41.80 -111.01
C ASN A 34 -59.77 -41.26 -112.32
N HIS A 35 -58.96 -42.02 -113.11
CA HIS A 35 -59.28 -43.31 -113.75
C HIS A 35 -58.08 -44.01 -114.49
N SER A 36 -58.09 -45.36 -114.52
CA SER A 36 -57.75 -46.24 -115.67
C SER A 36 -56.40 -46.15 -116.45
N LYS A 37 -55.40 -46.99 -116.11
CA LYS A 37 -55.05 -48.23 -116.86
C LYS A 37 -53.80 -48.97 -116.32
N ALA A 38 -53.76 -50.29 -116.54
CA ALA A 38 -52.68 -51.23 -116.23
C ALA A 38 -51.79 -51.48 -117.50
N PRO A 39 -50.68 -52.28 -117.49
CA PRO A 39 -50.29 -53.28 -116.47
C PRO A 39 -48.77 -53.43 -116.15
N SER A 40 -48.49 -54.43 -115.30
CA SER A 40 -47.19 -55.10 -115.01
C SER A 40 -46.11 -54.34 -114.22
N GLU A 41 -45.82 -54.82 -112.99
CA GLU A 41 -44.54 -54.72 -112.25
C GLU A 41 -44.65 -55.39 -110.83
N LEU A 42 -45.17 -56.61 -110.73
CA LEU A 42 -45.57 -57.20 -109.43
C LEU A 42 -44.40 -57.74 -108.56
N GLN A 43 -43.16 -57.76 -109.05
CA GLN A 43 -42.01 -58.32 -108.33
C GLN A 43 -41.10 -57.29 -107.63
N ARG A 44 -40.93 -56.07 -108.15
CA ARG A 44 -40.05 -55.07 -107.52
C ARG A 44 -40.60 -54.54 -106.19
N TYR A 45 -41.92 -54.36 -106.08
CA TYR A 45 -42.55 -53.85 -104.85
C TYR A 45 -42.32 -54.73 -103.62
N LYS A 46 -42.16 -56.06 -103.76
CA LYS A 46 -41.87 -56.93 -102.61
C LYS A 46 -40.46 -56.72 -102.06
N LEU A 47 -39.46 -56.55 -102.92
CA LEU A 47 -38.10 -56.26 -102.51
C LEU A 47 -37.99 -54.83 -101.95
N ALA A 48 -38.63 -53.86 -102.60
CA ALA A 48 -38.68 -52.47 -102.14
C ALA A 48 -39.40 -52.33 -100.78
N ALA A 49 -40.54 -53.02 -100.57
CA ALA A 49 -41.23 -53.03 -99.29
C ALA A 49 -40.42 -53.74 -98.19
N ALA A 50 -39.66 -54.79 -98.53
CA ALA A 50 -38.75 -55.44 -97.59
C ALA A 50 -37.57 -54.53 -97.19
N THR A 51 -36.96 -53.81 -98.14
CA THR A 51 -35.86 -52.88 -97.83
C THR A 51 -36.33 -51.61 -97.14
N PHE A 52 -37.47 -51.02 -97.53
CA PHE A 52 -38.10 -49.92 -96.78
C PHE A 52 -38.55 -50.37 -95.39
N GLY A 53 -39.10 -51.59 -95.24
CA GLY A 53 -39.44 -52.16 -93.94
C GLY A 53 -38.21 -52.34 -93.04
N LEU A 54 -37.10 -52.85 -93.59
CA LEU A 54 -35.84 -52.98 -92.86
C LEU A 54 -35.25 -51.60 -92.50
N LEU A 55 -35.31 -50.63 -93.41
CA LEU A 55 -34.93 -49.22 -93.15
C LEU A 55 -35.79 -48.63 -92.04
N CYS A 56 -37.11 -48.76 -92.10
CA CYS A 56 -38.01 -48.29 -91.04
C CYS A 56 -37.72 -48.96 -89.69
N LEU A 57 -37.43 -50.26 -89.65
CA LEU A 57 -37.06 -50.96 -88.42
C LEU A 57 -35.70 -50.51 -87.86
N LEU A 58 -34.69 -50.33 -88.72
CA LEU A 58 -33.39 -49.78 -88.33
C LEU A 58 -33.53 -48.34 -87.84
N GLN A 59 -34.33 -47.51 -88.53
CA GLN A 59 -34.57 -46.11 -88.20
C GLN A 59 -35.41 -45.98 -86.91
N LEU A 60 -36.40 -46.84 -86.67
CA LEU A 60 -37.05 -46.97 -85.36
C LEU A 60 -36.04 -47.39 -84.28
N SER A 61 -35.20 -48.39 -84.52
CA SER A 61 -34.21 -48.85 -83.53
C SER A 61 -33.21 -47.75 -83.17
N LEU A 62 -32.84 -46.91 -84.14
CA LEU A 62 -32.01 -45.73 -83.94
C LEU A 62 -32.75 -44.65 -83.14
N ILE A 63 -33.99 -44.32 -83.49
CA ILE A 63 -34.84 -43.36 -82.76
C ILE A 63 -35.09 -43.82 -81.31
N ILE A 64 -35.35 -45.10 -81.08
CA ILE A 64 -35.51 -45.71 -79.75
C ILE A 64 -34.20 -45.63 -78.97
N SER A 65 -33.06 -45.93 -79.60
CA SER A 65 -31.74 -45.84 -78.96
C SER A 65 -31.36 -44.41 -78.60
N LEU A 66 -31.62 -43.43 -79.49
CA LEU A 66 -31.39 -42.01 -79.23
C LEU A 66 -32.32 -41.45 -78.16
N SER A 67 -33.61 -41.84 -78.14
CA SER A 67 -34.55 -41.38 -77.10
C SER A 67 -34.27 -42.01 -75.73
N LEU A 68 -33.87 -43.28 -75.66
CA LEU A 68 -33.35 -43.90 -74.43
C LEU A 68 -32.06 -43.24 -73.94
N SER A 69 -31.14 -42.89 -74.86
CA SER A 69 -29.91 -42.15 -74.54
C SER A 69 -30.21 -40.74 -74.02
N ALA A 70 -31.09 -40.00 -74.71
CA ALA A 70 -31.54 -38.67 -74.30
C ALA A 70 -32.25 -38.70 -72.94
N SER A 71 -33.10 -39.71 -72.67
CA SER A 71 -33.77 -39.90 -71.38
C SER A 71 -32.77 -40.20 -70.25
N ARG A 72 -31.76 -41.05 -70.50
CA ARG A 72 -30.66 -41.28 -69.55
C ARG A 72 -29.88 -39.99 -69.28
N ASN A 73 -29.49 -39.26 -70.32
CA ASN A 73 -28.75 -38.00 -70.17
C ASN A 73 -29.59 -36.93 -69.45
N MET A 74 -30.90 -36.86 -69.67
CA MET A 74 -31.82 -35.97 -68.95
C MET A 74 -31.89 -36.35 -67.45
N SER A 75 -31.95 -37.64 -67.11
CA SER A 75 -31.96 -38.09 -65.71
C SER A 75 -30.61 -37.94 -65.00
N LEU A 76 -29.50 -37.89 -65.74
CA LEU A 76 -28.18 -37.46 -65.23
C LEU A 76 -28.18 -35.96 -64.98
N LEU A 77 -28.52 -35.14 -65.97
CA LEU A 77 -28.63 -33.67 -65.84
C LEU A 77 -29.53 -33.25 -64.68
N GLU A 78 -30.67 -33.90 -64.46
CA GLU A 78 -31.56 -33.60 -63.33
C GLU A 78 -30.98 -34.07 -61.98
N ARG A 79 -30.15 -35.13 -61.94
CA ARG A 79 -29.40 -35.49 -60.73
C ARG A 79 -28.33 -34.43 -60.43
N ASP A 80 -27.47 -34.13 -61.39
CA ASP A 80 -26.35 -33.19 -61.25
C ASP A 80 -26.85 -31.79 -60.83
N LYS A 81 -27.98 -31.36 -61.40
CA LYS A 81 -28.72 -30.14 -61.03
C LYS A 81 -29.22 -30.14 -59.58
N ASN A 82 -29.70 -31.27 -59.06
CA ASN A 82 -30.14 -31.40 -57.68
C ASN A 82 -28.96 -31.50 -56.69
N GLU A 83 -27.86 -32.12 -57.09
CA GLU A 83 -26.60 -32.12 -56.34
C GLU A 83 -26.00 -30.69 -56.27
N LEU A 84 -25.94 -29.97 -57.39
CA LEU A 84 -25.55 -28.56 -57.46
C LEU A 84 -26.45 -27.66 -56.59
N LYS A 85 -27.78 -27.88 -56.60
CA LYS A 85 -28.73 -27.17 -55.73
C LYS A 85 -28.45 -27.43 -54.25
N THR A 86 -28.12 -28.67 -53.90
CA THR A 86 -27.77 -29.08 -52.54
C THR A 86 -26.45 -28.46 -52.09
N LEU A 87 -25.39 -28.56 -52.91
CA LEU A 87 -24.10 -27.91 -52.70
C LEU A 87 -24.23 -26.39 -52.52
N ASN A 88 -25.02 -25.73 -53.37
CA ASN A 88 -25.29 -24.30 -53.26
C ASN A 88 -26.01 -23.95 -51.95
N SER A 89 -26.95 -24.78 -51.48
CA SER A 89 -27.63 -24.56 -50.19
C SER A 89 -26.65 -24.67 -49.00
N GLY A 90 -25.75 -25.67 -49.02
CA GLY A 90 -24.70 -25.83 -48.01
C GLY A 90 -23.67 -24.72 -48.03
N LEU A 91 -23.27 -24.26 -49.23
CA LEU A 91 -22.36 -23.13 -49.41
C LEU A 91 -22.97 -21.82 -48.86
N ASN A 92 -24.26 -21.58 -49.09
CA ASN A 92 -24.97 -20.43 -48.53
C ASN A 92 -25.08 -20.50 -47.00
N ALA A 93 -25.34 -21.69 -46.42
CA ALA A 93 -25.33 -21.88 -44.97
C ALA A 93 -23.93 -21.61 -44.37
N SER A 94 -22.88 -22.13 -44.99
CA SER A 94 -21.48 -21.88 -44.58
C SER A 94 -21.11 -20.39 -44.68
N ASN A 95 -21.47 -19.72 -45.76
CA ASN A 95 -21.24 -18.28 -45.95
C ASN A 95 -22.00 -17.42 -44.91
N LYS A 96 -23.21 -17.83 -44.52
CA LYS A 96 -23.96 -17.19 -43.43
C LYS A 96 -23.26 -17.34 -42.08
N ASN A 97 -22.73 -18.52 -41.77
CA ASN A 97 -21.97 -18.75 -40.54
C ASN A 97 -20.68 -17.92 -40.52
N LEU A 98 -19.89 -17.96 -41.59
CA LEU A 98 -18.67 -17.13 -41.74
C LEU A 98 -18.96 -15.62 -41.62
N THR A 99 -20.14 -15.17 -42.04
CA THR A 99 -20.59 -13.78 -41.87
C THR A 99 -20.90 -13.46 -40.39
N ALA A 100 -21.51 -14.39 -39.66
CA ALA A 100 -21.76 -14.26 -38.23
C ALA A 100 -20.45 -14.26 -37.42
N ASP A 101 -19.53 -15.17 -37.74
CA ASP A 101 -18.19 -15.27 -37.13
C ASP A 101 -17.38 -14.00 -37.37
N LYS A 102 -17.40 -13.46 -38.59
CA LYS A 102 -16.75 -12.19 -38.96
C LYS A 102 -17.24 -11.02 -38.10
N GLU A 103 -18.57 -10.87 -37.93
CA GLU A 103 -19.12 -9.81 -37.10
C GLU A 103 -18.91 -10.07 -35.59
N GLN A 104 -18.78 -11.32 -35.15
CA GLN A 104 -18.36 -11.66 -33.79
C GLN A 104 -16.90 -11.30 -33.52
N LEU A 105 -15.98 -11.64 -34.43
CA LEU A 105 -14.56 -11.26 -34.36
C LEU A 105 -14.39 -9.74 -34.34
N LYS A 106 -15.20 -9.00 -35.11
CA LYS A 106 -15.24 -7.54 -35.14
C LYS A 106 -15.75 -6.91 -33.83
N ARG A 107 -16.76 -7.50 -33.18
CA ARG A 107 -17.18 -7.12 -31.82
C ARG A 107 -16.07 -7.38 -30.79
N ASN A 108 -15.43 -8.55 -30.86
CA ASN A 108 -14.32 -8.91 -29.98
C ASN A 108 -13.13 -7.95 -30.15
N LEU A 109 -12.74 -7.62 -31.39
CA LEU A 109 -11.70 -6.64 -31.70
C LEU A 109 -12.02 -5.27 -31.10
N THR A 110 -13.26 -4.79 -31.27
CA THR A 110 -13.72 -3.51 -30.70
C THR A 110 -13.62 -3.49 -29.16
N ASN A 111 -13.88 -4.62 -28.51
CA ASN A 111 -13.72 -4.77 -27.06
C ASN A 111 -12.23 -4.82 -26.63
N VAL A 112 -11.37 -5.48 -27.40
CA VAL A 112 -9.92 -5.47 -27.15
C VAL A 112 -9.32 -4.07 -27.36
N ASP A 113 -9.78 -3.32 -28.37
CA ASP A 113 -9.43 -1.91 -28.57
C ASP A 113 -9.86 -1.04 -27.39
N SER A 114 -11.07 -1.24 -26.83
CA SER A 114 -11.55 -0.45 -25.68
C SER A 114 -10.76 -0.78 -24.41
N GLN A 115 -10.45 -2.06 -24.16
CA GLN A 115 -9.59 -2.52 -23.07
C GLN A 115 -8.18 -1.95 -23.20
N ARG A 116 -7.56 -2.02 -24.38
CA ARG A 116 -6.24 -1.42 -24.66
C ARG A 116 -6.27 0.08 -24.35
N ASN A 117 -7.27 0.81 -24.85
CA ASN A 117 -7.38 2.26 -24.63
C ASN A 117 -7.60 2.63 -23.15
N SER A 118 -8.20 1.74 -22.35
CA SER A 118 -8.30 1.92 -20.89
C SER A 118 -6.93 1.72 -20.23
N LEU A 119 -6.22 0.64 -20.56
CA LEU A 119 -4.87 0.35 -20.06
C LEU A 119 -3.87 1.46 -20.43
N THR A 120 -3.96 2.04 -21.62
CA THR A 120 -3.12 3.20 -22.00
C THR A 120 -3.33 4.40 -21.07
N LYS A 121 -4.59 4.73 -20.73
CA LYS A 121 -4.90 5.84 -19.80
C LYS A 121 -4.36 5.58 -18.39
N GLU A 122 -4.40 4.33 -17.94
CA GLU A 122 -3.87 3.91 -16.64
C GLU A 122 -2.33 3.99 -16.61
N ILE A 123 -1.65 3.50 -17.67
CA ILE A 123 -0.20 3.64 -17.86
C ILE A 123 0.21 5.12 -17.87
N ASP A 124 -0.51 5.98 -18.58
CA ASP A 124 -0.25 7.43 -18.58
C ASP A 124 -0.50 8.07 -17.20
N GLY A 125 -1.48 7.56 -16.44
CA GLY A 125 -1.71 7.93 -15.04
C GLY A 125 -0.52 7.59 -14.15
N LEU A 126 -0.10 6.33 -14.15
CA LEU A 126 1.07 5.84 -13.42
C LEU A 126 2.34 6.59 -13.80
N LYS A 127 2.53 6.90 -15.09
CA LYS A 127 3.66 7.69 -15.60
C LYS A 127 3.70 9.11 -15.05
N ARG A 128 2.54 9.80 -14.96
CA ARG A 128 2.43 11.11 -14.29
C ARG A 128 2.74 11.01 -12.80
N THR A 129 2.21 10.02 -12.10
CA THR A 129 2.47 9.80 -10.67
C THR A 129 3.95 9.53 -10.40
N ASN A 130 4.61 8.71 -11.23
CA ASN A 130 6.04 8.43 -11.14
C ASN A 130 6.91 9.68 -11.35
N LEU A 131 6.57 10.55 -12.31
CA LEU A 131 7.25 11.84 -12.49
C LEU A 131 7.08 12.74 -11.26
N GLY A 132 5.91 12.72 -10.61
CA GLY A 132 5.68 13.39 -9.33
C GLY A 132 6.59 12.86 -8.21
N PHE A 133 6.70 11.54 -8.05
CA PHE A 133 7.62 10.93 -7.09
C PHE A 133 9.09 11.25 -7.37
N GLN A 134 9.51 11.27 -8.64
CA GLN A 134 10.87 11.66 -9.03
C GLN A 134 11.18 13.13 -8.69
N SER A 135 10.22 14.04 -8.89
CA SER A 135 10.34 15.44 -8.48
C SER A 135 10.48 15.58 -6.95
N ASN A 136 9.63 14.89 -6.19
CA ASN A 136 9.68 14.90 -4.72
C ASN A 136 11.02 14.32 -4.20
N LEU A 137 11.50 13.22 -4.79
CA LEU A 137 12.79 12.62 -4.44
C LEU A 137 13.95 13.60 -4.67
N LYS A 138 13.93 14.35 -5.78
CA LYS A 138 14.94 15.38 -6.08
C LYS A 138 14.91 16.52 -5.06
N ASN A 139 13.72 16.98 -4.66
CA ASN A 139 13.58 18.02 -3.64
C ASN A 139 14.09 17.57 -2.27
N LEU A 140 13.70 16.37 -1.80
CA LEU A 140 14.21 15.79 -0.55
C LEU A 140 15.74 15.57 -0.58
N THR A 141 16.31 15.26 -1.75
CA THR A 141 17.77 15.12 -1.90
C THR A 141 18.46 16.47 -1.71
N ALA A 142 17.97 17.54 -2.36
CA ALA A 142 18.53 18.88 -2.20
C ALA A 142 18.35 19.44 -0.78
N GLU A 143 17.24 19.10 -0.10
CA GLU A 143 16.99 19.46 1.29
C GLU A 143 17.94 18.73 2.25
N LYS A 144 18.17 17.43 2.04
CA LYS A 144 19.20 16.65 2.76
C LYS A 144 20.60 17.25 2.58
N GLU A 145 20.98 17.62 1.36
CA GLU A 145 22.27 18.29 1.09
C GLU A 145 22.37 19.67 1.74
N LYS A 146 21.26 20.40 1.91
CA LYS A 146 21.25 21.66 2.65
C LYS A 146 21.48 21.41 4.15
N LEU A 147 20.74 20.45 4.74
CA LEU A 147 20.88 20.09 6.15
C LEU A 147 22.29 19.59 6.50
N LEU A 148 22.91 18.77 5.63
CA LEU A 148 24.29 18.30 5.83
C LEU A 148 25.33 19.44 5.87
N ARG A 149 25.14 20.50 5.06
CA ARG A 149 25.99 21.70 5.12
C ARG A 149 25.81 22.44 6.45
N THR A 150 24.57 22.69 6.88
CA THR A 150 24.29 23.36 8.15
C THR A 150 24.77 22.55 9.38
N ILE A 151 24.77 21.22 9.31
CA ILE A 151 25.39 20.38 10.35
C ILE A 151 26.90 20.60 10.39
N SER A 152 27.58 20.53 9.24
CA SER A 152 29.04 20.76 9.13
C SER A 152 29.46 22.17 9.58
N GLU A 153 28.67 23.20 9.25
CA GLU A 153 28.84 24.58 9.73
C GLU A 153 28.70 24.66 11.27
N ASN A 154 27.68 24.01 11.84
CA ASN A 154 27.49 23.98 13.30
C ASN A 154 28.56 23.18 14.05
N GLU A 155 29.06 22.09 13.46
CA GLU A 155 30.20 21.32 14.00
C GLU A 155 31.47 22.17 14.04
N ALA A 156 31.76 22.92 12.97
CA ALA A 156 32.89 23.85 12.92
C ALA A 156 32.75 25.00 13.94
N ASN A 157 31.55 25.59 14.07
CA ASN A 157 31.26 26.63 15.06
C ASN A 157 31.42 26.11 16.50
N ASN A 158 30.89 24.91 16.80
CA ASN A 158 31.01 24.29 18.12
C ASN A 158 32.46 23.95 18.49
N LYS A 159 33.26 23.49 17.50
CA LYS A 159 34.71 23.31 17.66
C LYS A 159 35.41 24.62 18.01
N HIS A 160 35.10 25.72 17.32
CA HIS A 160 35.68 27.04 17.62
C HIS A 160 35.31 27.54 19.01
N VAL A 161 34.05 27.39 19.43
CA VAL A 161 33.60 27.75 20.80
C VAL A 161 34.29 26.88 21.87
N SER A 162 34.53 25.60 21.59
CA SER A 162 35.32 24.73 22.48
C SER A 162 36.76 25.21 22.61
N GLU A 163 37.40 25.60 21.50
CA GLU A 163 38.76 26.16 21.50
C GLU A 163 38.84 27.46 22.31
N GLN A 164 37.92 28.40 22.10
CA GLN A 164 37.83 29.64 22.88
C GLN A 164 37.63 29.39 24.38
N ARG A 165 36.74 28.47 24.75
CA ARG A 165 36.51 28.08 26.16
C ARG A 165 37.79 27.52 26.80
N ASP A 166 38.53 26.72 26.07
CA ASP A 166 39.73 26.08 26.59
C ASP A 166 40.97 27.02 26.56
N GLU A 167 40.93 28.10 25.78
CA GLU A 167 41.82 29.27 25.89
C GLU A 167 41.52 30.06 27.18
N LEU A 168 40.27 30.48 27.40
CA LEU A 168 39.80 31.19 28.60
C LEU A 168 40.10 30.42 29.90
N ARG A 169 40.08 29.08 29.86
CA ARG A 169 40.50 28.22 30.99
C ARG A 169 41.99 28.33 31.33
N LYS A 170 42.86 28.58 30.35
CA LYS A 170 44.30 28.85 30.60
C LYS A 170 44.47 30.22 31.23
N GLU A 171 43.80 31.24 30.70
CA GLU A 171 43.83 32.60 31.24
C GLU A 171 43.35 32.64 32.69
N LEU A 172 42.20 32.03 33.00
CA LEU A 172 41.67 31.90 34.35
C LEU A 172 42.67 31.19 35.30
N LYS A 173 43.36 30.15 34.82
CA LYS A 173 44.37 29.44 35.61
C LYS A 173 45.61 30.31 35.89
N ASN A 174 46.08 31.08 34.90
CA ASN A 174 47.17 32.04 35.11
C ASN A 174 46.77 33.13 36.10
N LEU A 175 45.59 33.72 35.96
CA LEU A 175 45.07 34.74 36.87
C LEU A 175 44.90 34.21 38.31
N THR A 176 44.55 32.93 38.45
CA THR A 176 44.49 32.25 39.76
C THR A 176 45.88 32.10 40.39
N LEU A 177 46.91 31.79 39.60
CA LEU A 177 48.30 31.72 40.08
C LEU A 177 48.84 33.10 40.46
N GLU A 178 48.57 34.12 39.64
CA GLU A 178 48.94 35.51 39.91
C GLU A 178 48.29 36.04 41.20
N PHE A 179 47.00 35.76 41.41
CA PHE A 179 46.31 36.07 42.66
C PHE A 179 46.87 35.33 43.88
N SER A 180 47.35 34.09 43.71
CA SER A 180 48.02 33.37 44.81
C SER A 180 49.38 33.99 45.18
N PHE A 181 50.16 34.46 44.20
CA PHE A 181 51.41 35.17 44.44
C PHE A 181 51.19 36.50 45.19
N LEU A 182 50.20 37.29 44.74
CA LEU A 182 49.81 38.54 45.41
C LEU A 182 49.22 38.32 46.82
N THR A 183 48.67 37.13 47.09
CA THR A 183 48.20 36.73 48.42
C THR A 183 49.37 36.44 49.36
N GLU A 184 50.41 35.77 48.85
CA GLU A 184 51.65 35.46 49.59
C GLU A 184 52.45 36.74 49.91
N GLU A 185 52.68 37.61 48.91
CA GLU A 185 53.37 38.91 49.06
C GLU A 185 52.66 39.84 50.07
N ARG A 186 51.31 39.86 50.07
CA ARG A 186 50.51 40.58 51.06
C ARG A 186 50.76 40.07 52.49
N ASP A 187 50.88 38.76 52.68
CA ASP A 187 51.03 38.17 54.00
C ASP A 187 52.49 38.29 54.51
N GLU A 188 53.49 38.28 53.62
CA GLU A 188 54.86 38.71 53.97
C GLU A 188 54.91 40.17 54.46
N LEU A 189 54.27 41.10 53.73
CA LEU A 189 54.19 42.52 54.12
C LEU A 189 53.50 42.71 55.47
N LYS A 190 52.55 41.83 55.82
CA LYS A 190 51.83 41.86 57.09
C LYS A 190 52.72 41.46 58.28
N GLU A 191 53.56 40.43 58.12
CA GLU A 191 54.56 40.05 59.13
C GLU A 191 55.66 41.12 59.28
N ILE A 192 56.08 41.74 58.17
CA ILE A 192 57.01 42.90 58.22
C ILE A 192 56.40 44.04 59.05
N ASN A 193 55.12 44.35 58.86
CA ASN A 193 54.44 45.39 59.64
C ASN A 193 54.37 45.05 61.15
N LEU A 194 54.06 43.79 61.51
CA LEU A 194 54.09 43.34 62.91
C LEU A 194 55.49 43.48 63.54
N GLY A 195 56.55 43.19 62.77
CA GLY A 195 57.94 43.42 63.19
C GLY A 195 58.28 44.91 63.41
N ILE A 196 57.75 45.79 62.56
CA ILE A 196 57.88 47.26 62.72
C ILE A 196 57.15 47.72 63.99
N GLU A 197 55.90 47.30 64.21
CA GLU A 197 55.11 47.65 65.40
C GLU A 197 55.81 47.21 66.71
N ALA A 198 56.34 45.99 66.75
CA ALA A 198 57.12 45.49 67.90
C ALA A 198 58.40 46.31 68.13
N THR A 199 59.09 46.72 67.06
CA THR A 199 60.29 47.58 67.15
C THR A 199 59.95 48.97 67.66
N LEU A 200 58.83 49.54 67.20
CA LEU A 200 58.35 50.88 67.58
C LEU A 200 57.90 50.90 69.05
N LYS A 201 57.31 49.80 69.55
CA LYS A 201 57.06 49.60 70.98
C LYS A 201 58.36 49.58 71.79
N ASN A 202 59.36 48.79 71.40
CA ASN A 202 60.64 48.71 72.13
C ASN A 202 61.35 50.07 72.20
N LEU A 203 61.31 50.87 71.13
CA LEU A 203 61.83 52.25 71.12
C LEU A 203 61.06 53.17 72.09
N THR A 204 59.76 52.94 72.26
CA THR A 204 58.92 53.68 73.22
C THR A 204 59.31 53.32 74.67
N ASP A 205 59.41 52.02 74.98
CA ASP A 205 59.83 51.51 76.29
C ASP A 205 61.26 52.02 76.68
N MET A 206 62.17 52.10 75.69
CA MET A 206 63.49 52.74 75.83
C MET A 206 63.38 54.24 76.12
N GLY A 207 62.49 54.96 75.42
CA GLY A 207 62.26 56.39 75.61
C GLY A 207 61.80 56.72 77.03
N GLU A 208 60.84 55.97 77.58
CA GLU A 208 60.44 56.11 78.99
C GLU A 208 61.60 55.87 79.96
N THR A 209 62.44 54.87 79.66
CA THR A 209 63.59 54.52 80.50
C THR A 209 64.66 55.61 80.50
N LEU A 210 64.85 56.30 79.36
CA LEU A 210 65.70 57.48 79.28
C LEU A 210 65.12 58.65 80.10
N ILE A 211 63.81 58.90 80.03
CA ILE A 211 63.12 59.93 80.83
C ILE A 211 63.25 59.66 82.33
N ARG A 212 63.07 58.41 82.77
CA ARG A 212 63.32 57.99 84.17
C ARG A 212 64.76 58.30 84.60
N THR A 213 65.73 58.03 83.74
CA THR A 213 67.15 58.29 83.99
C THR A 213 67.48 59.79 84.08
N ILE A 214 66.89 60.61 83.20
CA ILE A 214 67.02 62.08 83.25
C ILE A 214 66.46 62.63 84.56
N ASN A 215 65.27 62.19 85.00
CA ASN A 215 64.66 62.64 86.25
C ASN A 215 65.50 62.28 87.49
N VAL A 216 66.14 61.11 87.51
CA VAL A 216 67.09 60.72 88.57
C VAL A 216 68.35 61.60 88.52
N THR A 217 68.85 61.91 87.33
CA THR A 217 70.04 62.76 87.13
C THR A 217 69.80 64.20 87.60
N ASP A 218 68.63 64.77 87.32
CA ASP A 218 68.25 66.10 87.79
C ASP A 218 68.09 66.13 89.33
N ALA A 219 67.51 65.09 89.93
CA ALA A 219 67.43 64.97 91.39
C ALA A 219 68.82 64.90 92.05
N ILE A 220 69.79 64.20 91.45
CA ILE A 220 71.19 64.17 91.90
C ILE A 220 71.83 65.56 91.75
N ASN A 221 71.64 66.22 90.60
CA ASN A 221 72.18 67.55 90.32
C ASN A 221 71.64 68.62 91.30
N LYS A 222 70.35 68.52 91.64
CA LYS A 222 69.68 69.34 92.66
C LYS A 222 70.24 69.12 94.07
N ASN A 223 70.63 67.89 94.41
CA ASN A 223 71.28 67.59 95.70
C ASN A 223 72.71 68.15 95.76
N LEU A 224 73.52 67.93 94.72
CA LEU A 224 74.88 68.50 94.59
C LEU A 224 74.87 70.04 94.61
N THR A 225 73.83 70.65 94.02
CA THR A 225 73.56 72.09 94.10
C THR A 225 73.34 72.54 95.55
N GLY A 226 72.59 71.76 96.35
CA GLY A 226 72.41 72.01 97.78
C GLY A 226 73.70 71.89 98.60
N GLU A 227 74.56 70.92 98.30
CA GLU A 227 75.87 70.77 98.96
C GLU A 227 76.83 71.93 98.62
N ARG A 228 76.87 72.34 97.34
CA ARG A 228 77.59 73.54 96.88
C ARG A 228 77.14 74.80 97.64
N ASP A 229 75.83 74.99 97.79
CA ASP A 229 75.28 76.19 98.42
C ASP A 229 75.45 76.17 99.96
N LYS A 230 75.57 74.99 100.56
CA LYS A 230 76.00 74.81 101.95
C LYS A 230 77.47 75.22 102.13
N LEU A 231 78.39 74.70 101.31
CA LEU A 231 79.80 75.08 101.31
C LEU A 231 80.00 76.59 101.08
N ARG A 232 79.18 77.21 100.21
CA ARG A 232 79.20 78.66 99.97
C ARG A 232 78.65 79.47 101.16
N LYS A 233 77.77 78.89 101.98
CA LYS A 233 77.26 79.51 103.21
C LYS A 233 78.32 79.53 104.31
N ASP A 234 79.08 78.45 104.45
CA ASP A 234 80.17 78.34 105.42
C ASP A 234 81.32 79.32 105.08
N LEU A 235 81.62 79.53 103.79
CA LEU A 235 82.60 80.52 103.33
C LEU A 235 82.19 81.98 103.65
N ASN A 236 80.90 82.31 103.53
CA ASN A 236 80.42 83.69 103.68
C ASN A 236 80.27 84.17 105.14
N ASN A 237 80.25 83.26 106.12
CA ASN A 237 80.13 83.63 107.54
C ASN A 237 81.37 84.33 108.12
N LEU A 238 82.48 84.43 107.38
CA LEU A 238 83.75 84.95 107.87
C LEU A 238 83.94 86.48 107.71
N ALA A 239 83.12 87.16 106.89
CA ALA A 239 83.38 88.54 106.47
C ALA A 239 82.15 89.46 106.41
N SER A 240 81.66 89.85 107.60
CA SER A 240 80.98 91.14 107.78
C SER A 240 81.40 91.76 109.12
N HIS A 241 82.09 92.90 109.25
CA HIS A 241 82.99 93.64 108.34
C HIS A 241 82.64 93.72 106.82
N LEU A 242 81.79 94.62 106.32
CA LEU A 242 81.12 95.74 107.00
C LEU A 242 79.93 96.32 106.15
N SER A 243 78.82 96.65 106.82
CA SER A 243 77.80 97.68 106.46
C SER A 243 76.77 97.51 105.29
N THR A 244 77.08 96.98 104.11
CA THR A 244 76.30 97.36 102.89
C THR A 244 74.91 96.69 102.68
N LEU A 245 74.66 95.48 103.18
CA LEU A 245 73.55 94.62 102.71
C LEU A 245 72.22 94.79 103.48
N THR A 246 71.58 95.97 103.41
CA THR A 246 70.27 96.23 104.06
C THR A 246 69.09 96.43 103.10
N ASN A 247 69.30 96.98 101.89
CA ASN A 247 68.18 97.45 101.04
C ASN A 247 67.60 96.41 100.06
N GLU A 248 68.35 95.40 99.64
CA GLU A 248 67.93 94.49 98.54
C GLU A 248 66.79 93.53 98.94
N ARG A 249 66.65 93.25 100.24
CA ARG A 249 65.71 92.28 100.82
C ARG A 249 64.25 92.47 100.39
N ASN A 250 63.83 93.71 100.13
CA ASN A 250 62.41 94.04 99.98
C ASN A 250 61.85 93.76 98.56
N VAL A 251 62.70 93.44 97.57
CA VAL A 251 62.26 93.22 96.17
C VAL A 251 61.80 91.79 95.92
N LEU A 252 62.48 90.79 96.51
CA LEU A 252 62.27 89.37 96.23
C LEU A 252 60.87 88.86 96.60
N THR A 253 60.26 89.41 97.66
CA THR A 253 58.94 89.00 98.17
C THR A 253 57.82 89.10 97.13
N LYS A 254 57.94 90.01 96.15
CA LYS A 254 56.92 90.24 95.12
C LYS A 254 57.01 89.27 93.92
N LEU A 255 58.13 88.57 93.77
CA LEU A 255 58.35 87.64 92.66
C LEU A 255 57.76 86.24 92.96
N ASN A 256 57.80 85.82 94.23
CA ASN A 256 57.36 84.49 94.69
C ASN A 256 55.90 84.19 94.31
N SER A 257 54.99 85.14 94.57
CA SER A 257 53.55 85.00 94.28
C SER A 257 53.21 84.88 92.79
N GLY A 258 54.13 85.23 91.89
CA GLY A 258 53.95 85.02 90.44
C GLY A 258 54.15 83.56 90.02
N PHE A 259 55.13 82.88 90.60
CA PHE A 259 55.41 81.47 90.29
C PHE A 259 54.37 80.52 90.88
N GLU A 260 53.82 80.83 92.06
CA GLU A 260 52.75 80.05 92.70
C GLU A 260 51.47 79.97 91.82
N ALA A 261 51.14 81.05 91.10
CA ALA A 261 50.01 81.07 90.17
C ALA A 261 50.26 80.18 88.93
N SER A 262 51.44 80.28 88.32
CA SER A 262 51.80 79.45 87.15
C SER A 262 51.90 77.97 87.50
N LEU A 263 52.43 77.62 88.69
CA LEU A 263 52.51 76.25 89.17
C LEU A 263 51.11 75.62 89.31
N LYS A 264 50.14 76.38 89.82
CA LYS A 264 48.74 75.95 89.91
C LYS A 264 48.14 75.70 88.52
N ASN A 265 48.36 76.60 87.55
CA ASN A 265 47.84 76.43 86.19
C ASN A 265 48.40 75.17 85.49
N LEU A 266 49.71 74.91 85.58
CA LEU A 266 50.30 73.66 85.06
C LEU A 266 49.77 72.41 85.77
N THR A 267 49.44 72.50 87.06
CA THR A 267 48.84 71.38 87.81
C THR A 267 47.43 71.08 87.29
N GLU A 268 46.63 72.11 87.03
CA GLU A 268 45.29 71.97 86.44
C GLU A 268 45.32 71.48 84.99
N GLU A 269 46.34 71.83 84.20
CA GLU A 269 46.56 71.27 82.85
C GLU A 269 47.03 69.81 82.90
N SER A 270 47.93 69.46 83.83
CA SER A 270 48.37 68.07 84.03
C SER A 270 47.20 67.14 84.39
N GLN A 271 46.28 67.60 85.26
CA GLN A 271 45.07 66.83 85.60
C GLN A 271 44.13 66.66 84.41
N LYS A 272 43.96 67.68 83.55
CA LYS A 272 43.20 67.55 82.29
C LYS A 272 43.83 66.51 81.36
N LEU A 273 45.16 66.50 81.23
CA LEU A 273 45.88 65.51 80.41
C LEU A 273 45.66 64.07 80.92
N ILE A 274 45.71 63.85 82.24
CA ILE A 274 45.46 62.54 82.85
C ILE A 274 44.04 62.05 82.53
N GLN A 275 43.03 62.93 82.61
CA GLN A 275 41.65 62.57 82.27
C GLN A 275 41.51 62.21 80.78
N ILE A 276 42.18 62.93 79.88
CA ILE A 276 42.19 62.62 78.44
C ILE A 276 42.80 61.23 78.19
N ILE A 277 43.92 60.90 78.85
CA ILE A 277 44.56 59.58 78.72
C ILE A 277 43.64 58.45 79.21
N GLN A 278 42.94 58.65 80.33
CA GLN A 278 41.97 57.66 80.84
C GLN A 278 40.79 57.45 79.89
N ASN A 279 40.27 58.52 79.28
CA ASN A 279 39.21 58.42 78.29
C ASN A 279 39.69 57.63 77.06
N VAL A 280 40.85 57.97 76.50
CA VAL A 280 41.44 57.26 75.34
C VAL A 280 41.70 55.78 75.64
N GLN A 281 42.08 55.42 76.87
CA GLN A 281 42.20 54.02 77.30
C GLN A 281 40.85 53.28 77.35
N SER A 282 39.78 53.97 77.76
CA SER A 282 38.42 53.43 77.71
C SER A 282 37.93 53.25 76.27
N ASP A 283 38.16 54.24 75.41
CA ASP A 283 37.76 54.21 74.00
C ASP A 283 38.49 53.09 73.25
N HIS A 284 39.80 52.94 73.47
CA HIS A 284 40.58 51.84 72.91
C HIS A 284 40.06 50.44 73.34
N LYS A 285 39.57 50.32 74.58
CA LYS A 285 38.98 49.08 75.09
C LYS A 285 37.63 48.77 74.43
N ASN A 286 36.80 49.79 74.16
CA ASN A 286 35.56 49.60 73.39
C ASN A 286 35.88 49.16 71.96
N VAL A 287 36.79 49.85 71.26
CA VAL A 287 37.17 49.54 69.87
C VAL A 287 37.80 48.15 69.73
N THR A 288 38.55 47.66 70.73
CA THR A 288 39.01 46.27 70.73
C THR A 288 37.89 45.25 70.98
N GLY A 289 36.88 45.59 71.80
CA GLY A 289 35.66 44.77 71.93
C GLY A 289 34.87 44.68 70.62
N GLU A 290 34.59 45.84 69.99
CA GLU A 290 33.89 45.93 68.70
C GLU A 290 34.62 45.14 67.59
N ARG A 291 35.95 45.25 67.52
CA ARG A 291 36.79 44.46 66.61
C ARG A 291 36.62 42.95 66.84
N ASP A 292 36.58 42.50 68.10
CA ASP A 292 36.52 41.09 68.45
C ASP A 292 35.11 40.50 68.24
N ASP A 293 34.06 41.32 68.36
CA ASP A 293 32.69 40.95 67.93
C ASP A 293 32.56 40.90 66.41
N LEU A 294 33.11 41.88 65.67
CA LEU A 294 33.17 41.83 64.20
C LEU A 294 33.97 40.60 63.71
N MET A 295 35.02 40.18 64.42
CA MET A 295 35.72 38.93 64.16
C MET A 295 34.85 37.69 64.42
N ARG A 296 33.99 37.70 65.44
CA ARG A 296 33.01 36.62 65.66
C ARG A 296 32.00 36.54 64.51
N GLU A 297 31.44 37.68 64.09
CA GLU A 297 30.50 37.73 62.96
C GLU A 297 31.16 37.27 61.65
N LEU A 298 32.37 37.73 61.34
CA LEU A 298 33.11 37.31 60.14
C LEU A 298 33.37 35.79 60.10
N ASN A 299 33.70 35.18 61.23
CA ASN A 299 33.87 33.74 61.35
C ASN A 299 32.54 32.98 61.13
N VAL A 300 31.42 33.51 61.64
CA VAL A 300 30.08 32.95 61.38
C VAL A 300 29.71 33.05 59.90
N PHE A 301 29.94 34.20 59.26
CA PHE A 301 29.71 34.36 57.81
C PHE A 301 30.60 33.43 56.98
N THR A 302 31.87 33.22 57.38
CA THR A 302 32.78 32.29 56.70
C THR A 302 32.27 30.84 56.79
N ALA A 303 31.78 30.43 57.97
CA ALA A 303 31.17 29.10 58.16
C ALA A 303 29.87 28.93 57.35
N GLN A 304 29.01 29.95 57.30
CA GLN A 304 27.80 29.95 56.47
C GLN A 304 28.14 29.87 54.98
N LEU A 305 29.15 30.62 54.52
CA LEU A 305 29.56 30.64 53.11
C LEU A 305 30.19 29.30 52.69
N ALA A 306 30.94 28.64 53.58
CA ALA A 306 31.38 27.26 53.38
C ALA A 306 30.20 26.26 53.30
N SER A 307 29.17 26.42 54.15
CA SER A 307 27.96 25.59 54.10
C SER A 307 27.19 25.75 52.79
N MET A 308 26.93 27.00 52.35
CA MET A 308 26.26 27.27 51.07
C MET A 308 27.09 26.81 49.86
N THR A 309 28.43 26.88 49.95
CA THR A 309 29.34 26.33 48.92
C THR A 309 29.13 24.83 48.79
N LYS A 310 29.01 24.10 49.91
CA LYS A 310 28.71 22.66 49.89
C LYS A 310 27.32 22.37 49.33
N GLU A 311 26.28 23.09 49.76
CA GLU A 311 24.92 22.90 49.22
C GLU A 311 24.87 23.15 47.71
N ARG A 312 25.57 24.16 47.19
CA ARG A 312 25.72 24.41 45.75
C ARG A 312 26.35 23.21 45.04
N ASP A 313 27.39 22.61 45.61
CA ASP A 313 28.13 21.51 44.97
C ASP A 313 27.34 20.19 45.01
N ASP A 314 26.62 19.92 46.12
CA ASP A 314 25.65 18.84 46.22
C ASP A 314 24.49 19.04 45.21
N LEU A 315 23.99 20.26 45.03
CA LEU A 315 22.96 20.61 44.02
C LEU A 315 23.48 20.48 42.58
N MET A 316 24.71 20.89 42.29
CA MET A 316 25.34 20.69 40.97
C MET A 316 25.43 19.21 40.61
N LYS A 317 25.78 18.37 41.58
CA LYS A 317 25.80 16.91 41.40
C LYS A 317 24.39 16.37 41.12
N ILE A 318 23.39 16.76 41.91
CA ILE A 318 21.99 16.37 41.69
C ILE A 318 21.51 16.78 40.28
N ASN A 319 21.88 17.97 39.80
CA ASN A 319 21.54 18.40 38.45
C ASN A 319 22.23 17.51 37.38
N SER A 320 23.50 17.16 37.56
CA SER A 320 24.21 16.23 36.67
C SER A 320 23.57 14.84 36.65
N ASP A 321 23.13 14.32 37.79
CA ASP A 321 22.44 13.03 37.90
C ASP A 321 21.03 13.08 37.23
N ILE A 322 20.34 14.22 37.31
CA ILE A 322 19.07 14.48 36.60
C ILE A 322 19.29 14.57 35.08
N GLU A 323 20.34 15.25 34.61
CA GLU A 323 20.69 15.34 33.19
C GLU A 323 21.06 13.97 32.60
N ALA A 324 21.79 13.14 33.36
CA ALA A 324 22.08 11.76 32.96
C ALA A 324 20.79 10.93 32.81
N ASN A 325 19.94 10.91 33.85
CA ASN A 325 18.66 10.17 33.83
C ASN A 325 17.72 10.67 32.72
N SER A 326 17.69 11.98 32.44
CA SER A 326 16.91 12.59 31.37
C SER A 326 17.35 12.10 29.98
N ASN A 327 18.66 11.90 29.77
CA ASN A 327 19.19 11.34 28.54
C ASN A 327 18.86 9.83 28.40
N THR A 328 18.97 9.04 29.46
CA THR A 328 18.55 7.63 29.44
C THR A 328 17.05 7.50 29.15
N LEU A 329 16.19 8.31 29.79
CA LEU A 329 14.75 8.34 29.53
C LEU A 329 14.41 8.76 28.08
N ARG A 330 15.23 9.61 27.44
CA ARG A 330 15.11 9.94 26.02
C ARG A 330 15.47 8.76 25.13
N GLU A 331 16.51 8.01 25.47
CA GLU A 331 16.97 6.83 24.72
C GLU A 331 16.00 5.65 24.84
N ASP A 332 15.48 5.38 26.05
CA ASP A 332 14.42 4.40 26.30
C ASP A 332 13.14 4.75 25.51
N LYS A 333 12.77 6.03 25.47
CA LYS A 333 11.62 6.52 24.70
C LYS A 333 11.83 6.33 23.19
N ASP A 334 13.03 6.57 22.68
CA ASP A 334 13.33 6.39 21.26
C ASP A 334 13.34 4.89 20.88
N GLU A 335 13.80 4.00 21.76
CA GLU A 335 13.72 2.54 21.56
C GLU A 335 12.27 2.01 21.67
N LEU A 336 11.48 2.54 22.61
CA LEU A 336 10.05 2.24 22.71
C LEU A 336 9.29 2.68 21.45
N ASN A 337 9.68 3.81 20.84
CA ASN A 337 9.15 4.24 19.55
C ASN A 337 9.58 3.31 18.40
N ARG A 338 10.82 2.80 18.37
CA ARG A 338 11.26 1.82 17.36
C ARG A 338 10.46 0.52 17.44
N THR A 339 10.36 -0.05 18.64
CA THR A 339 9.61 -1.30 18.89
C THR A 339 8.11 -1.15 18.63
N LEU A 340 7.49 -0.01 18.96
CA LEU A 340 6.09 0.28 18.62
C LEU A 340 5.86 0.33 17.10
N ASN A 341 6.77 0.94 16.34
CA ASN A 341 6.68 1.01 14.87
C ASN A 341 6.87 -0.36 14.20
N ASP A 342 7.83 -1.17 14.67
CA ASP A 342 8.01 -2.56 14.24
C ASP A 342 6.74 -3.39 14.51
N LEU A 343 6.21 -3.32 15.73
CA LEU A 343 4.99 -4.03 16.12
C LEU A 343 3.77 -3.61 15.28
N ALA A 344 3.62 -2.32 14.98
CA ALA A 344 2.58 -1.81 14.08
C ALA A 344 2.74 -2.35 12.65
N SER A 345 3.98 -2.48 12.16
CA SER A 345 4.26 -3.08 10.85
C SER A 345 3.89 -4.57 10.80
N LYS A 346 4.25 -5.33 11.86
CA LYS A 346 3.91 -6.75 12.02
C LYS A 346 2.40 -6.96 12.13
N HIS A 347 1.71 -6.14 12.92
CA HIS A 347 0.24 -6.16 13.01
C HIS A 347 -0.43 -5.90 11.65
N LYS A 348 0.10 -4.97 10.85
CA LYS A 348 -0.39 -4.71 9.49
C LYS A 348 -0.17 -5.91 8.56
N SER A 349 0.97 -6.59 8.64
CA SER A 349 1.24 -7.82 7.87
C SER A 349 0.27 -8.94 8.24
N LEU A 350 0.13 -9.24 9.54
CA LEU A 350 -0.79 -10.27 10.06
C LEU A 350 -2.27 -9.96 9.74
N THR A 351 -2.63 -8.68 9.69
CA THR A 351 -3.96 -8.22 9.24
C THR A 351 -4.25 -8.64 7.79
N VAL A 352 -3.29 -8.43 6.88
CA VAL A 352 -3.43 -8.82 5.45
C VAL A 352 -3.47 -10.35 5.30
N GLU A 353 -2.62 -11.07 6.02
CA GLU A 353 -2.58 -12.53 5.99
C GLU A 353 -3.89 -13.15 6.47
N ARG A 354 -4.41 -12.68 7.62
CA ARG A 354 -5.73 -13.05 8.17
C ARG A 354 -6.85 -12.84 7.15
N ASP A 355 -6.86 -11.71 6.46
CA ASP A 355 -7.94 -11.36 5.54
C ASP A 355 -7.84 -12.15 4.22
N THR A 356 -6.62 -12.49 3.78
CA THR A 356 -6.39 -13.46 2.70
C THR A 356 -6.92 -14.85 3.09
N LEU A 357 -6.53 -15.38 4.25
CA LEU A 357 -6.99 -16.66 4.76
C LEU A 357 -8.51 -16.72 4.91
N ARG A 358 -9.16 -15.61 5.30
CA ARG A 358 -10.63 -15.49 5.38
C ARG A 358 -11.30 -15.58 4.00
N GLN A 359 -10.70 -14.98 2.97
CA GLN A 359 -11.18 -15.11 1.58
C GLN A 359 -11.00 -16.55 1.06
N THR A 360 -9.83 -17.15 1.26
CA THR A 360 -9.55 -18.54 0.88
C THR A 360 -10.51 -19.52 1.56
N LYS A 361 -10.79 -19.33 2.86
CA LYS A 361 -11.79 -20.12 3.59
C LYS A 361 -13.18 -20.01 2.95
N SER A 362 -13.65 -18.79 2.68
CA SER A 362 -14.97 -18.54 2.07
C SER A 362 -15.11 -19.22 0.70
N PHE A 363 -14.04 -19.19 -0.12
CA PHE A 363 -13.99 -19.88 -1.41
C PHE A 363 -14.06 -21.41 -1.25
N ILE A 364 -13.29 -21.99 -0.33
CA ILE A 364 -13.32 -23.43 -0.04
C ILE A 364 -14.70 -23.86 0.49
N GLU A 365 -15.33 -23.06 1.35
CA GLU A 365 -16.70 -23.31 1.84
C GLU A 365 -17.74 -23.22 0.72
N ALA A 366 -17.57 -22.35 -0.29
CA ALA A 366 -18.43 -22.31 -1.48
C ALA A 366 -18.24 -23.58 -2.33
N MET A 367 -17.00 -23.90 -2.70
CA MET A 367 -16.66 -25.08 -3.53
C MET A 367 -17.09 -26.40 -2.87
N SER A 368 -16.93 -26.53 -1.54
CA SER A 368 -17.36 -27.71 -0.77
C SER A 368 -18.89 -27.90 -0.77
N ARG A 369 -19.67 -26.81 -0.82
CA ARG A 369 -21.13 -26.88 -0.98
C ARG A 369 -21.52 -27.38 -2.38
N THR A 370 -20.91 -26.86 -3.44
CA THR A 370 -21.14 -27.32 -4.82
C THR A 370 -20.82 -28.81 -4.98
N ILE A 371 -19.63 -29.25 -4.54
CA ILE A 371 -19.22 -30.67 -4.60
C ILE A 371 -20.16 -31.57 -3.77
N SER A 372 -20.68 -31.06 -2.64
CA SER A 372 -21.67 -31.81 -1.84
C SER A 372 -23.02 -31.97 -2.56
N GLN A 373 -23.46 -30.95 -3.30
CA GLN A 373 -24.69 -31.00 -4.10
C GLN A 373 -24.52 -31.99 -5.27
N GLU A 374 -23.45 -31.87 -6.06
CA GLU A 374 -23.12 -32.78 -7.17
C GLU A 374 -23.01 -34.24 -6.70
N ARG A 375 -22.37 -34.47 -5.55
CA ARG A 375 -22.29 -35.80 -4.90
C ARG A 375 -23.67 -36.36 -4.59
N ASP A 376 -24.56 -35.56 -4.00
CA ASP A 376 -25.86 -36.05 -3.54
C ASP A 376 -26.85 -36.24 -4.70
N GLU A 377 -26.77 -35.42 -5.76
CA GLU A 377 -27.45 -35.66 -7.04
C GLU A 377 -26.96 -36.94 -7.72
N LEU A 378 -25.64 -37.13 -7.84
CA LEU A 378 -25.07 -38.35 -8.43
C LEU A 378 -25.43 -39.60 -7.61
N LYS A 379 -25.43 -39.49 -6.28
CA LYS A 379 -25.87 -40.57 -5.37
C LYS A 379 -27.37 -40.88 -5.56
N ALA A 380 -28.21 -39.87 -5.81
CA ALA A 380 -29.61 -40.10 -6.15
C ALA A 380 -29.76 -40.82 -7.51
N LYS A 381 -29.01 -40.40 -8.56
CA LYS A 381 -28.99 -41.11 -9.86
C LYS A 381 -28.55 -42.58 -9.69
N ILE A 382 -27.47 -42.84 -8.95
CA ILE A 382 -26.96 -44.19 -8.66
C ILE A 382 -28.00 -45.04 -7.93
N ASN A 383 -28.65 -44.48 -6.89
CA ASN A 383 -29.72 -45.17 -6.18
C ASN A 383 -30.91 -45.51 -7.09
N THR A 384 -31.24 -44.67 -8.07
CA THR A 384 -32.28 -44.99 -9.07
C THR A 384 -31.86 -46.17 -9.95
N ILE A 385 -30.64 -46.16 -10.51
CA ILE A 385 -30.10 -47.22 -11.38
C ILE A 385 -30.00 -48.57 -10.65
N ASN A 386 -29.62 -48.56 -9.38
CA ASN A 386 -29.47 -49.78 -8.57
C ASN A 386 -30.79 -50.51 -8.28
N ASN A 387 -31.96 -49.90 -8.59
CA ASN A 387 -33.23 -50.63 -8.55
C ASN A 387 -33.31 -51.60 -9.75
N PRO A 388 -33.78 -52.86 -9.57
CA PRO A 388 -33.93 -53.80 -10.68
C PRO A 388 -34.79 -53.24 -11.82
N GLY A 389 -34.30 -53.38 -13.06
CA GLY A 389 -35.02 -53.01 -14.29
C GLY A 389 -34.40 -51.86 -15.11
N TRP A 390 -33.34 -51.20 -14.63
CA TRP A 390 -32.58 -50.22 -15.42
C TRP A 390 -31.45 -50.89 -16.22
N VAL A 391 -31.24 -50.42 -17.46
CA VAL A 391 -30.20 -50.86 -18.39
C VAL A 391 -29.39 -49.64 -18.86
N LEU A 392 -28.06 -49.73 -18.82
CA LEU A 392 -27.17 -48.63 -19.24
C LEU A 392 -26.84 -48.71 -20.74
N PHE A 393 -26.95 -47.58 -21.45
CA PHE A 393 -26.58 -47.46 -22.87
C PHE A 393 -26.26 -45.98 -23.21
N GLU A 394 -25.20 -45.72 -23.98
CA GLU A 394 -24.81 -44.37 -24.47
C GLU A 394 -24.93 -43.23 -23.44
N GLY A 395 -24.36 -43.42 -22.24
CA GLY A 395 -24.34 -42.39 -21.18
C GLY A 395 -25.68 -42.14 -20.46
N SER A 396 -26.70 -42.94 -20.73
CA SER A 396 -28.02 -42.87 -20.07
C SER A 396 -28.44 -44.23 -19.50
N ALA A 397 -29.32 -44.20 -18.50
CA ALA A 397 -30.02 -45.37 -18.01
C ALA A 397 -31.44 -45.42 -18.59
N TYR A 398 -31.91 -46.61 -18.97
CA TYR A 398 -33.24 -46.82 -19.52
C TYR A 398 -34.01 -47.86 -18.71
N TYR A 399 -35.29 -47.60 -18.45
CA TYR A 399 -36.19 -48.54 -17.78
C TYR A 399 -37.32 -48.89 -18.73
N VAL A 400 -37.57 -50.18 -18.94
CA VAL A 400 -38.69 -50.68 -19.76
C VAL A 400 -39.71 -51.33 -18.85
N SER A 401 -40.91 -50.76 -18.86
CA SER A 401 -42.06 -51.20 -18.06
C SER A 401 -42.36 -52.71 -18.11
N ALA A 402 -42.87 -53.23 -16.99
CA ALA A 402 -43.56 -54.53 -16.96
C ALA A 402 -45.04 -54.38 -17.39
N GLY A 403 -45.78 -53.48 -16.72
CA GLY A 403 -47.18 -53.15 -17.01
C GLY A 403 -47.36 -52.22 -18.22
N ARG A 404 -48.61 -51.79 -18.45
CA ARG A 404 -49.00 -50.89 -19.54
C ARG A 404 -49.85 -49.74 -19.02
N GLU A 405 -49.62 -48.53 -19.53
CA GLU A 405 -50.23 -47.28 -19.06
C GLU A 405 -50.46 -46.32 -20.25
N THR A 406 -51.23 -45.24 -20.07
CA THR A 406 -51.35 -44.17 -21.11
C THR A 406 -50.01 -43.46 -21.34
N TRP A 407 -49.87 -42.70 -22.42
CA TRP A 407 -48.65 -41.93 -22.69
C TRP A 407 -48.37 -40.91 -21.57
N GLN A 408 -49.39 -40.16 -21.14
CA GLN A 408 -49.27 -39.16 -20.08
C GLN A 408 -48.92 -39.80 -18.71
N GLU A 409 -49.41 -41.00 -18.40
CA GLU A 409 -49.04 -41.75 -17.19
C GLU A 409 -47.63 -42.35 -17.27
N SER A 410 -47.27 -42.92 -18.41
CA SER A 410 -45.92 -43.40 -18.70
C SER A 410 -44.88 -42.28 -18.51
N ARG A 411 -45.18 -41.08 -19.02
CA ARG A 411 -44.36 -39.88 -18.84
C ARG A 411 -44.27 -39.44 -17.37
N ARG A 412 -45.41 -39.47 -16.65
CA ARG A 412 -45.48 -39.18 -15.20
C ARG A 412 -44.64 -40.17 -14.39
N PHE A 413 -44.64 -41.45 -14.75
CA PHE A 413 -43.78 -42.46 -14.13
C PHE A 413 -42.29 -42.14 -14.36
N CYS A 414 -41.86 -41.89 -15.60
CA CYS A 414 -40.45 -41.59 -15.88
C CYS A 414 -39.96 -40.35 -15.12
N ARG A 415 -40.79 -39.31 -15.04
CA ARG A 415 -40.55 -38.09 -14.25
C ARG A 415 -40.46 -38.37 -12.76
N SER A 416 -41.25 -39.29 -12.21
CA SER A 416 -41.13 -39.74 -10.82
C SER A 416 -39.81 -40.47 -10.50
N LYS A 417 -39.04 -40.85 -11.53
CA LYS A 417 -37.70 -41.46 -11.42
C LYS A 417 -36.56 -40.51 -11.83
N GLY A 418 -36.86 -39.22 -12.05
CA GLY A 418 -35.88 -38.21 -12.47
C GLY A 418 -35.51 -38.23 -13.96
N GLY A 419 -36.21 -39.03 -14.77
CA GLY A 419 -36.05 -39.06 -16.24
C GLY A 419 -37.26 -38.48 -16.97
N ASP A 420 -37.36 -38.75 -18.25
CA ASP A 420 -38.58 -38.57 -19.06
C ASP A 420 -38.75 -39.80 -19.98
N LEU A 421 -39.70 -39.81 -20.90
CA LEU A 421 -39.78 -40.88 -21.91
C LEU A 421 -38.58 -40.81 -22.89
N MET A 422 -38.20 -41.95 -23.47
CA MET A 422 -36.96 -42.05 -24.28
C MET A 422 -36.94 -41.13 -25.50
N VAL A 423 -35.82 -40.44 -25.72
CA VAL A 423 -35.59 -39.53 -26.86
C VAL A 423 -34.67 -40.19 -27.88
N ILE A 424 -35.20 -40.57 -29.05
CA ILE A 424 -34.45 -41.31 -30.07
C ILE A 424 -33.86 -40.34 -31.09
N ASN A 425 -32.71 -39.77 -30.74
CA ASN A 425 -31.94 -38.84 -31.57
C ASN A 425 -30.77 -39.49 -32.33
N SER A 426 -30.61 -40.82 -32.27
CA SER A 426 -29.56 -41.56 -32.98
C SER A 426 -30.06 -42.93 -33.49
N ARG A 427 -29.42 -43.44 -34.55
CA ARG A 427 -29.68 -44.79 -35.08
C ARG A 427 -29.35 -45.88 -34.05
N SER A 428 -28.31 -45.67 -33.24
CA SER A 428 -27.90 -46.58 -32.19
C SER A 428 -28.93 -46.65 -31.05
N LYS A 429 -29.54 -45.53 -30.64
CA LYS A 429 -30.70 -45.50 -29.75
C LYS A 429 -31.91 -46.22 -30.35
N GLN A 430 -32.19 -46.05 -31.65
CA GLN A 430 -33.29 -46.75 -32.31
C GLN A 430 -33.11 -48.28 -32.27
N VAL A 431 -31.92 -48.74 -32.68
CA VAL A 431 -31.55 -50.16 -32.64
C VAL A 431 -31.54 -50.71 -31.20
N PHE A 432 -31.18 -49.88 -30.20
CA PHE A 432 -31.26 -50.26 -28.79
C PHE A 432 -32.72 -50.42 -28.31
N ALA A 433 -33.60 -49.47 -28.60
CA ALA A 433 -35.01 -49.53 -28.21
C ALA A 433 -35.73 -50.77 -28.79
N ASN A 434 -35.44 -51.11 -30.05
CA ASN A 434 -36.01 -52.30 -30.70
C ASN A 434 -35.61 -53.64 -30.06
N LYS A 435 -34.46 -53.72 -29.37
CA LYS A 435 -34.03 -54.97 -28.68
C LYS A 435 -34.97 -55.42 -27.59
N PHE A 436 -35.81 -54.53 -27.05
CA PHE A 436 -36.76 -54.87 -25.99
C PHE A 436 -38.02 -55.59 -26.50
N GLN A 437 -38.24 -55.63 -27.82
CA GLN A 437 -39.31 -56.41 -28.49
C GLN A 437 -40.71 -56.25 -27.86
N LYS A 438 -41.08 -55.00 -27.54
CA LYS A 438 -42.36 -54.60 -26.95
C LYS A 438 -43.00 -53.49 -27.77
N TYR A 439 -44.33 -53.48 -27.83
CA TYR A 439 -45.09 -52.32 -28.29
C TYR A 439 -45.09 -51.27 -27.18
N MET A 440 -44.35 -50.17 -27.37
CA MET A 440 -44.06 -49.26 -26.26
C MET A 440 -43.97 -47.78 -26.63
N TRP A 441 -44.54 -46.94 -25.77
CA TRP A 441 -44.43 -45.48 -25.80
C TRP A 441 -42.97 -45.03 -25.72
N ILE A 442 -42.61 -44.17 -26.67
CA ILE A 442 -41.39 -43.39 -26.67
C ILE A 442 -41.73 -41.93 -26.37
N GLY A 443 -40.72 -41.08 -26.15
CA GLY A 443 -40.91 -39.69 -25.75
C GLY A 443 -41.34 -38.76 -26.88
N LEU A 444 -42.23 -39.20 -27.76
CA LEU A 444 -42.58 -38.54 -29.01
C LEU A 444 -44.07 -38.16 -29.03
N THR A 445 -44.39 -36.92 -29.39
CA THR A 445 -45.77 -36.40 -29.46
C THR A 445 -45.87 -35.16 -30.37
N ASP A 446 -47.03 -34.93 -30.96
CA ASP A 446 -47.42 -33.67 -31.62
C ASP A 446 -48.70 -33.05 -31.00
N GLU A 447 -49.08 -33.44 -29.77
CA GLU A 447 -50.24 -32.95 -28.99
C GLU A 447 -50.32 -31.41 -28.87
N GLU A 448 -49.20 -30.69 -29.05
CA GLU A 448 -49.15 -29.22 -29.08
C GLU A 448 -49.52 -28.61 -30.45
N THR A 449 -49.26 -29.32 -31.56
CA THR A 449 -49.57 -28.89 -32.93
C THR A 449 -49.50 -30.08 -33.90
N ASP A 450 -50.67 -30.54 -34.36
CA ASP A 450 -50.88 -31.59 -35.37
C ASP A 450 -49.82 -31.57 -36.49
N GLY A 451 -49.15 -32.70 -36.70
CA GLY A 451 -48.09 -32.89 -37.70
C GLY A 451 -46.70 -32.34 -37.30
N ILE A 452 -46.55 -31.61 -36.19
CA ILE A 452 -45.26 -31.08 -35.72
C ILE A 452 -44.71 -31.89 -34.55
N TRP A 453 -44.25 -33.09 -34.86
CA TRP A 453 -43.66 -34.03 -33.91
C TRP A 453 -42.45 -33.48 -33.14
N LYS A 454 -42.53 -33.54 -31.81
CA LYS A 454 -41.51 -33.15 -30.85
C LYS A 454 -41.19 -34.27 -29.88
N TRP A 455 -39.98 -34.23 -29.36
CA TRP A 455 -39.55 -35.03 -28.22
C TRP A 455 -39.96 -34.39 -26.89
N VAL A 456 -40.03 -35.20 -25.84
CA VAL A 456 -40.34 -34.75 -24.47
C VAL A 456 -39.32 -33.78 -23.87
N ASP A 457 -38.12 -33.64 -24.46
CA ASP A 457 -37.13 -32.61 -24.13
C ASP A 457 -37.25 -31.31 -24.97
N GLY A 458 -38.30 -31.20 -25.79
CA GLY A 458 -38.63 -30.03 -26.59
C GLY A 458 -37.95 -29.96 -27.97
N SER A 459 -37.02 -30.89 -28.26
CA SER A 459 -36.40 -30.97 -29.59
C SER A 459 -37.39 -31.47 -30.66
N ARG A 460 -37.29 -30.97 -31.90
CA ARG A 460 -38.11 -31.44 -33.03
C ARG A 460 -37.52 -32.72 -33.64
N VAL A 461 -38.36 -33.56 -34.24
CA VAL A 461 -37.88 -34.70 -35.04
C VAL A 461 -37.06 -34.21 -36.23
N ASN A 462 -35.82 -34.67 -36.32
CA ASN A 462 -34.88 -34.43 -37.42
C ASN A 462 -34.67 -35.67 -38.31
N THR A 463 -34.97 -36.87 -37.79
CA THR A 463 -34.91 -38.15 -38.49
C THR A 463 -35.99 -39.05 -37.88
N GLY A 464 -37.02 -39.35 -38.67
CA GLY A 464 -38.12 -40.22 -38.24
C GLY A 464 -37.89 -41.65 -38.65
N TYR A 465 -37.98 -42.59 -37.70
CA TYR A 465 -37.95 -44.03 -37.98
C TYR A 465 -39.37 -44.60 -38.08
N TRP A 466 -40.23 -43.92 -38.84
CA TRP A 466 -41.62 -44.30 -39.04
C TRP A 466 -41.78 -45.60 -39.83
N THR A 467 -42.78 -46.40 -39.47
CA THR A 467 -43.19 -47.58 -40.25
C THR A 467 -43.75 -47.12 -41.61
N ALA A 468 -43.68 -47.94 -42.64
CA ALA A 468 -44.11 -47.56 -43.99
C ALA A 468 -45.63 -47.32 -44.05
N GLY A 469 -46.02 -46.04 -44.08
CA GLY A 469 -47.41 -45.58 -44.00
C GLY A 469 -47.62 -44.49 -42.94
N GLU A 470 -46.75 -44.46 -41.92
CA GLU A 470 -46.89 -43.60 -40.73
C GLU A 470 -46.09 -42.28 -40.85
N PRO A 471 -46.48 -41.21 -40.14
CA PRO A 471 -47.67 -41.11 -39.30
C PRO A 471 -48.97 -40.93 -40.13
N ASN A 472 -50.06 -41.60 -39.74
CA ASN A 472 -51.31 -41.64 -40.53
C ASN A 472 -52.58 -41.12 -39.81
N GLY A 473 -52.60 -41.12 -38.47
CA GLY A 473 -53.80 -40.93 -37.64
C GLY A 473 -54.24 -39.47 -37.44
N LYS A 474 -53.42 -38.49 -37.86
CA LYS A 474 -53.73 -37.04 -37.80
C LYS A 474 -54.06 -36.61 -36.36
N THR A 475 -55.00 -35.68 -36.21
CA THR A 475 -55.48 -35.10 -34.94
C THR A 475 -55.96 -36.09 -33.88
N GLU A 476 -56.14 -37.38 -34.18
CA GLU A 476 -56.58 -38.40 -33.21
C GLU A 476 -55.41 -39.13 -32.52
N GLU A 477 -54.24 -39.25 -33.15
CA GLU A 477 -53.19 -40.22 -32.76
C GLU A 477 -51.87 -39.55 -32.30
N ASN A 478 -52.00 -38.48 -31.52
CA ASN A 478 -50.94 -37.51 -31.22
C ASN A 478 -49.72 -38.00 -30.36
N CYS A 479 -49.51 -39.32 -30.22
CA CYS A 479 -48.42 -39.92 -29.42
C CYS A 479 -47.68 -41.03 -30.18
N GLY A 480 -46.35 -41.03 -30.10
CA GLY A 480 -45.49 -41.98 -30.82
C GLY A 480 -45.13 -43.21 -29.99
N ASN A 481 -45.31 -44.40 -30.56
CA ASN A 481 -44.84 -45.67 -30.03
C ASN A 481 -43.88 -46.39 -31.00
N ILE A 482 -43.13 -47.37 -30.49
CA ILE A 482 -42.49 -48.41 -31.31
C ILE A 482 -43.46 -49.58 -31.44
N LYS A 483 -43.84 -49.92 -32.68
CA LYS A 483 -44.77 -51.01 -33.03
C LYS A 483 -44.03 -52.12 -33.77
N SER A 484 -43.37 -51.80 -34.88
CA SER A 484 -42.70 -52.79 -35.74
C SER A 484 -41.23 -52.99 -35.38
N TYR A 485 -40.95 -53.44 -34.15
CA TYR A 485 -39.58 -53.59 -33.61
C TYR A 485 -38.66 -54.58 -34.36
N ALA A 486 -39.17 -55.29 -35.38
CA ALA A 486 -38.39 -56.13 -36.28
C ALA A 486 -37.62 -55.34 -37.37
N SER A 487 -37.90 -54.05 -37.51
CA SER A 487 -37.28 -53.12 -38.46
C SER A 487 -36.74 -51.90 -37.71
N GLU A 488 -35.73 -51.19 -38.24
CA GLU A 488 -35.33 -49.89 -37.67
C GLU A 488 -36.49 -48.89 -37.79
N ASN A 489 -37.06 -48.79 -39.00
CA ASN A 489 -38.32 -48.10 -39.27
C ASN A 489 -39.47 -48.88 -38.62
N SER A 490 -39.96 -48.37 -37.49
CA SER A 490 -40.77 -49.09 -36.51
C SER A 490 -41.75 -48.23 -35.72
N TRP A 491 -41.65 -46.89 -35.83
CA TRP A 491 -42.55 -45.98 -35.13
C TRP A 491 -43.94 -45.97 -35.75
N ASN A 492 -44.92 -45.64 -34.93
CA ASN A 492 -46.33 -45.54 -35.26
C ASN A 492 -46.94 -44.47 -34.35
N ASP A 493 -47.75 -43.58 -34.91
CA ASP A 493 -48.59 -42.63 -34.20
C ASP A 493 -49.87 -43.34 -33.70
N GLU A 494 -50.24 -43.10 -32.45
CA GLU A 494 -51.25 -43.88 -31.75
C GLU A 494 -51.99 -43.00 -30.74
N GLN A 495 -53.29 -43.26 -30.53
CA GLN A 495 -54.07 -42.58 -29.50
C GLN A 495 -53.39 -42.62 -28.13
N CYS A 496 -53.04 -41.45 -27.57
CA CYS A 496 -52.29 -41.31 -26.30
C CYS A 496 -52.95 -42.03 -25.10
N THR A 497 -54.26 -42.23 -25.18
CA THR A 497 -55.11 -42.94 -24.22
C THR A 497 -54.96 -44.46 -24.24
N HIS A 498 -54.27 -45.05 -25.23
CA HIS A 498 -54.03 -46.48 -25.28
C HIS A 498 -52.98 -46.93 -24.23
N SER A 499 -53.29 -48.03 -23.54
CA SER A 499 -52.38 -48.61 -22.54
C SER A 499 -51.30 -49.45 -23.24
N LEU A 500 -50.12 -48.87 -23.45
CA LEU A 500 -48.95 -49.56 -23.98
C LEU A 500 -47.88 -49.71 -22.90
N ASN A 501 -46.88 -50.57 -23.16
CA ASN A 501 -45.64 -50.51 -22.38
C ASN A 501 -44.96 -49.14 -22.64
N TRP A 502 -43.96 -48.77 -21.86
CA TRP A 502 -43.14 -47.58 -22.12
C TRP A 502 -41.67 -47.79 -21.79
N ILE A 503 -40.82 -46.92 -22.35
CA ILE A 503 -39.39 -46.84 -22.07
C ILE A 503 -39.00 -45.43 -21.57
N CYS A 504 -38.42 -45.37 -20.37
CA CYS A 504 -37.87 -44.14 -19.80
C CYS A 504 -36.40 -43.94 -20.19
N GLU A 505 -35.94 -42.69 -20.19
CA GLU A 505 -34.52 -42.30 -20.29
C GLU A 505 -34.14 -41.39 -19.10
N LEU A 506 -33.07 -41.75 -18.41
CA LEU A 506 -32.44 -40.99 -17.34
C LEU A 506 -31.01 -40.63 -17.76
N LYS A 507 -30.78 -39.35 -18.11
CA LYS A 507 -29.49 -38.83 -18.57
C LYS A 507 -28.50 -38.76 -17.40
N LEU A 508 -27.38 -39.48 -17.49
CA LEU A 508 -26.43 -39.60 -16.37
C LEU A 508 -25.35 -38.52 -16.41
N VAL A 509 -24.91 -38.17 -17.62
CA VAL A 509 -24.00 -37.06 -17.96
C VAL A 509 -24.81 -35.93 -18.59
#